data_AF-Q9M3T4-F1
#
_entry.id   AF-Q9M3T4-F1
#
_cell.length_a   1.000
_cell.length_b   1.000
_cell.length_c   1.000
_cell.angle_alpha   90.00
_cell.angle_beta   90.00
_cell.angle_gamma   90.00
#
_symmetry.space_group_name_H-M   'P 1'
#
loop_
_entity.id
_entity.type
_entity.pdbx_description
1 polymer ?
#
loop_
_entity_poly.entity_id
_entity_poly.type
_entity_poly.pdbx_seq_one_letter_code
_entity_poly.pdbx_strand_id
1 'polypeptide(L)'
;NEGSLADACATGNYGIVNIAFLSTFGNGQTPSINLAGHCSTVPATNECTAGFSNDIKACQNQGIKVMLSIGGAVVPGGGSYSLSSADDARSVANYLWNNFLGGQSDSRPFGDAVLDGIDFDIEGGGTAEHWDELAKALAEFSQQKKVYLTAAPQCPFPDALLGGALNTGLFDYV
;
A
#
# COMPACT_ATOMS: atom_id res chain seq x y z
N ASN A 1 -0.45 -23.30 -1.32
CA ASN A 1 0.39 -22.51 -2.24
C ASN A 1 -0.56 -21.63 -3.02
N GLU A 2 -0.46 -20.31 -2.88
CA GLU A 2 -1.47 -19.35 -3.36
C GLU A 2 -1.34 -19.03 -4.87
N GLY A 3 -0.25 -19.46 -5.51
CA GLY A 3 0.03 -19.17 -6.92
C GLY A 3 0.78 -17.83 -7.09
N SER A 4 1.01 -17.42 -8.33
CA SER A 4 1.56 -16.09 -8.63
C SER A 4 0.46 -15.02 -8.68
N LEU A 5 0.86 -13.75 -8.62
CA LEU A 5 -0.07 -12.64 -8.84
C LEU A 5 -0.64 -12.69 -10.27
N ALA A 6 0.18 -13.08 -11.26
CA ALA A 6 -0.28 -13.26 -12.63
C ALA A 6 -1.35 -14.37 -12.75
N ASP A 7 -1.19 -15.49 -12.04
CA ASP A 7 -2.18 -16.58 -12.04
C ASP A 7 -3.52 -16.11 -11.49
N ALA A 8 -3.51 -15.37 -10.37
CA ALA A 8 -4.71 -14.79 -9.80
C ALA A 8 -5.42 -13.88 -10.81
N CYS A 9 -4.69 -12.96 -11.45
CA CYS A 9 -5.24 -12.06 -12.45
C CYS A 9 -5.78 -12.79 -13.69
N ALA A 10 -5.11 -13.84 -14.16
CA ALA A 10 -5.51 -14.65 -15.30
C ALA A 10 -6.83 -15.43 -15.09
N THR A 11 -7.33 -15.53 -13.86
CA THR A 11 -8.65 -16.13 -13.59
C THR A 11 -9.80 -15.34 -14.19
N GLY A 12 -9.62 -14.03 -14.44
CA GLY A 12 -10.69 -13.15 -14.92
C GLY A 12 -11.74 -12.79 -13.85
N ASN A 13 -11.50 -13.12 -12.59
CA ASN A 13 -12.47 -12.90 -11.49
C ASN A 13 -12.35 -11.54 -10.79
N TYR A 14 -11.27 -10.80 -11.04
CA TYR A 14 -10.91 -9.63 -10.23
C TYR A 14 -10.85 -8.36 -11.08
N GLY A 15 -11.42 -7.26 -10.57
CA GLY A 15 -11.25 -5.91 -11.15
C GLY A 15 -10.20 -5.07 -10.42
N ILE A 16 -9.90 -5.42 -9.16
CA ILE A 16 -8.90 -4.80 -8.31
C ILE A 16 -8.20 -5.92 -7.52
N VAL A 17 -6.88 -5.79 -7.34
CA VAL A 17 -6.06 -6.66 -6.48
C VAL A 17 -5.23 -5.78 -5.56
N ASN A 18 -5.23 -6.09 -4.26
CA ASN A 18 -4.41 -5.43 -3.25
C ASN A 18 -3.21 -6.34 -2.92
N ILE A 19 -1.98 -5.85 -3.15
CA ILE A 19 -0.75 -6.54 -2.75
C ILE A 19 -0.50 -6.24 -1.28
N ALA A 20 -0.53 -7.28 -0.45
CA ALA A 20 -0.56 -7.19 1.00
C ALA A 20 0.67 -7.87 1.64
N PHE A 21 1.53 -7.18 2.42
CA PHE A 21 1.43 -5.77 2.87
C PHE A 21 2.78 -5.04 2.89
N LEU A 22 2.73 -3.70 2.78
CA LEU A 22 3.71 -2.83 3.43
C LEU A 22 3.35 -2.75 4.92
N SER A 23 3.94 -3.65 5.70
CA SER A 23 3.55 -3.91 7.09
C SER A 23 4.39 -3.17 8.13
N THR A 24 5.50 -2.55 7.71
CA THR A 24 6.31 -1.68 8.58
C THR A 24 6.51 -0.34 7.89
N PHE A 25 6.15 0.78 8.52
CA PHE A 25 6.36 2.14 8.02
C PHE A 25 6.03 3.19 9.09
N GLY A 26 6.40 4.45 8.82
CA GLY A 26 6.10 5.58 9.71
C GLY A 26 6.86 5.55 11.03
N ASN A 27 6.74 6.61 11.82
CA ASN A 27 7.45 6.82 13.07
C ASN A 27 8.98 6.67 12.94
N GLY A 28 9.54 7.16 11.83
CA GLY A 28 10.97 7.10 11.52
C GLY A 28 11.52 5.71 11.17
N GLN A 29 10.67 4.70 11.01
CA GLN A 29 11.06 3.36 10.62
C GLN A 29 11.39 3.30 9.12
N THR A 30 12.33 2.43 8.74
CA THR A 30 12.54 2.06 7.34
C THR A 30 11.35 1.22 6.86
N PRO A 31 10.64 1.62 5.79
CA PRO A 31 9.48 0.86 5.35
C PRO A 31 9.86 -0.53 4.83
N SER A 32 9.03 -1.53 5.11
CA SER A 32 9.29 -2.92 4.73
C SER A 32 8.03 -3.65 4.28
N ILE A 33 8.21 -4.49 3.26
CA ILE A 33 7.19 -5.35 2.70
C ILE A 33 7.32 -6.75 3.30
N ASN A 34 6.18 -7.34 3.62
CA ASN A 34 6.07 -8.76 3.93
C ASN A 34 4.90 -9.36 3.13
N LEU A 35 5.23 -10.14 2.10
CA LEU A 35 4.29 -10.92 1.29
C LEU A 35 4.43 -12.43 1.61
N ALA A 36 4.74 -12.75 2.87
CA ALA A 36 5.00 -14.10 3.35
C ALA A 36 6.01 -14.85 2.47
N GLY A 37 5.62 -16.01 1.94
CA GLY A 37 6.49 -16.87 1.12
C GLY A 37 6.78 -16.36 -0.29
N HIS A 38 6.19 -15.23 -0.70
CA HIS A 38 6.36 -14.69 -2.06
C HIS A 38 7.50 -13.69 -2.15
N CYS A 39 7.59 -12.79 -1.18
CA CYS A 39 8.72 -11.88 -1.04
C CYS A 39 8.71 -11.18 0.34
N SER A 40 9.90 -10.86 0.86
CA SER A 40 10.06 -9.82 1.88
C SER A 40 11.26 -8.93 1.57
N THR A 41 11.22 -7.67 2.02
CA THR A 41 12.40 -6.79 2.01
C THR A 41 13.31 -7.00 3.23
N VAL A 42 12.95 -7.89 4.15
CA VAL A 42 13.74 -8.24 5.34
C VAL A 42 13.79 -9.77 5.51
N PRO A 43 14.98 -10.41 5.38
CA PRO A 43 16.26 -9.82 4.99
C PRO A 43 16.21 -9.25 3.57
N ALA A 44 17.03 -8.25 3.27
CA ALA A 44 17.07 -7.64 1.94
C ALA A 44 17.53 -8.65 0.89
N THR A 45 16.56 -9.27 0.21
CA THR A 45 16.77 -10.14 -0.94
C THR A 45 16.28 -9.42 -2.20
N ASN A 46 16.83 -9.78 -3.37
CA ASN A 46 16.33 -9.30 -4.66
C ASN A 46 15.06 -10.06 -5.11
N GLU A 47 14.35 -10.74 -4.19
CA GLU A 47 13.24 -11.64 -4.52
C GLU A 47 12.01 -10.87 -5.02
N CYS A 48 11.79 -9.63 -4.56
CA CYS A 48 10.63 -8.83 -4.96
C CYS A 48 10.75 -8.28 -6.39
N THR A 49 11.96 -7.95 -6.85
CA THR A 49 12.12 -7.10 -8.04
C THR A 49 11.95 -7.87 -9.36
N ALA A 50 12.37 -9.13 -9.43
CA ALA A 50 12.40 -9.87 -10.70
C ALA A 50 11.05 -10.51 -11.09
N GLY A 51 10.24 -10.94 -10.10
CA GLY A 51 8.95 -11.61 -10.34
C GLY A 51 7.77 -10.65 -10.34
N PHE A 52 7.62 -9.85 -9.27
CA PHE A 52 6.41 -9.05 -9.07
C PHE A 52 6.22 -7.94 -10.11
N SER A 53 7.29 -7.32 -10.64
CA SER A 53 7.15 -6.27 -11.65
C SER A 53 6.36 -6.75 -12.88
N ASN A 54 6.70 -7.95 -13.37
CA ASN A 54 6.06 -8.53 -14.54
C ASN A 54 4.62 -8.95 -14.24
N ASP A 55 4.37 -9.55 -13.07
CA ASP A 55 3.03 -9.97 -12.68
C ASP A 55 2.08 -8.76 -12.51
N ILE A 56 2.55 -7.68 -11.89
CA ILE A 56 1.79 -6.43 -11.76
C ILE A 56 1.40 -5.91 -13.14
N LYS A 57 2.36 -5.81 -14.07
CA LYS A 57 2.10 -5.36 -15.44
C LYS A 57 1.15 -6.31 -16.19
N ALA A 58 1.25 -7.62 -15.96
CA ALA A 58 0.36 -8.61 -16.55
C ALA A 58 -1.09 -8.45 -16.07
N CYS A 59 -1.31 -8.13 -14.79
CA CYS A 59 -2.62 -7.76 -14.27
C CYS A 59 -3.14 -6.46 -14.88
N GLN A 60 -2.32 -5.41 -14.91
CA GLN A 60 -2.70 -4.10 -15.45
C GLN A 60 -3.04 -4.16 -16.94
N ASN A 61 -2.34 -4.99 -17.72
CA ASN A 61 -2.65 -5.23 -19.14
C ASN A 61 -4.01 -5.91 -19.36
N GLN A 62 -4.58 -6.53 -18.33
CA GLN A 62 -5.94 -7.09 -18.33
C GLN A 62 -6.99 -6.09 -17.81
N GLY A 63 -6.60 -4.85 -17.52
CA GLY A 63 -7.47 -3.81 -16.99
C GLY A 63 -7.72 -3.89 -15.47
N ILE A 64 -7.01 -4.78 -14.78
CA ILE A 64 -7.11 -4.97 -13.32
C ILE A 64 -6.27 -3.89 -12.64
N LYS A 65 -6.84 -3.18 -11.67
CA LYS A 65 -6.10 -2.21 -10.86
C LYS A 65 -5.30 -2.96 -9.80
N VAL A 66 -4.04 -2.61 -9.64
CA VAL A 66 -3.16 -3.22 -8.64
C VAL A 66 -2.76 -2.16 -7.62
N MET A 67 -3.20 -2.35 -6.38
CA MET A 67 -2.91 -1.46 -5.25
C MET A 67 -1.82 -2.07 -4.37
N LEU A 68 -1.08 -1.22 -3.64
CA LEU A 68 -0.32 -1.67 -2.46
C LEU A 68 -1.18 -1.46 -1.23
N SER A 69 -1.40 -2.53 -0.45
CA SER A 69 -2.03 -2.42 0.86
C SER A 69 -1.00 -2.10 1.93
N ILE A 70 -1.25 -1.03 2.68
CA ILE A 70 -0.46 -0.59 3.84
C ILE A 70 -1.18 -1.03 5.11
N GLY A 71 -0.43 -1.55 6.08
CA GLY A 71 -0.96 -1.94 7.37
C GLY A 71 -1.07 -3.46 7.54
N GLY A 72 -2.31 -3.94 7.69
CA GLY A 72 -2.68 -5.30 8.05
C GLY A 72 -2.61 -5.59 9.55
N ALA A 73 -3.01 -6.79 9.97
CA ALA A 73 -3.07 -7.18 11.37
C ALA A 73 -1.73 -7.02 12.12
N VAL A 74 -1.76 -6.32 13.26
CA VAL A 74 -0.59 -6.18 14.15
C VAL A 74 -0.49 -7.38 15.08
N VAL A 75 0.51 -8.24 14.86
CA VAL A 75 0.75 -9.46 15.65
C VAL A 75 2.18 -9.48 16.23
N PRO A 76 2.42 -10.18 17.36
CA PRO A 76 3.77 -10.35 17.88
C PRO A 76 4.72 -10.96 16.84
N GLY A 77 5.85 -10.29 16.59
CA GLY A 77 6.82 -10.69 15.56
C GLY A 77 6.42 -10.32 14.12
N GLY A 78 5.30 -9.62 13.94
CA GLY A 78 4.90 -9.02 12.67
C GLY A 78 5.48 -7.61 12.45
N GLY A 79 4.99 -6.94 11.40
CA GLY A 79 5.34 -5.54 11.13
C GLY A 79 4.71 -4.56 12.11
N SER A 80 5.20 -3.32 12.10
CA SER A 80 4.67 -2.23 12.92
C SER A 80 4.56 -0.92 12.14
N TYR A 81 3.41 -0.28 12.26
CA TYR A 81 3.14 0.99 11.60
C TYR A 81 2.41 1.97 12.51
N SER A 82 2.78 3.24 12.41
CA SER A 82 2.07 4.36 13.03
C SER A 82 2.57 5.67 12.40
N LEU A 83 1.73 6.71 12.46
CA LEU A 83 2.11 8.04 11.99
C LEU A 83 2.23 8.95 13.22
N SER A 84 3.41 9.53 13.42
CA SER A 84 3.74 10.33 14.61
C SER A 84 3.43 11.82 14.46
N SER A 85 3.23 12.30 13.22
CA SER A 85 2.92 13.69 12.90
C SER A 85 2.43 13.83 11.46
N ALA A 86 1.95 15.02 11.09
CA ALA A 86 1.64 15.36 9.69
C ALA A 86 2.89 15.29 8.78
N ASP A 87 4.07 15.66 9.29
CA ASP A 87 5.32 15.58 8.53
C ASP A 87 5.76 14.13 8.30
N ASP A 88 5.53 13.25 9.29
CA ASP A 88 5.73 11.81 9.15
C ASP A 88 4.77 11.21 8.11
N ALA A 89 3.48 11.57 8.16
CA ALA A 89 2.50 11.19 7.14
C ALA A 89 2.92 11.63 5.73
N ARG A 90 3.39 12.89 5.57
CA ARG A 90 3.91 13.40 4.30
C ARG A 90 5.19 12.66 3.86
N SER A 91 6.05 12.29 4.80
CA SER A 91 7.27 11.51 4.51
C SER A 91 6.92 10.10 4.01
N VAL A 92 5.94 9.45 4.63
CA VAL A 92 5.40 8.16 4.16
C VAL A 92 4.76 8.32 2.78
N ALA A 93 3.97 9.36 2.53
CA ALA A 93 3.38 9.63 1.22
C ALA A 93 4.45 9.78 0.12
N ASN A 94 5.52 10.55 0.39
CA ASN A 94 6.65 10.71 -0.52
C ASN A 94 7.36 9.37 -0.79
N TYR A 95 7.54 8.55 0.24
CA TYR A 95 8.14 7.22 0.09
C TYR A 95 7.28 6.33 -0.82
N LEU A 96 5.96 6.26 -0.58
CA LEU A 96 5.02 5.50 -1.40
C LEU A 96 5.04 5.99 -2.85
N TRP A 97 5.02 7.30 -3.05
CA TRP A 97 5.08 7.92 -4.37
C TRP A 97 6.33 7.50 -5.15
N ASN A 98 7.49 7.63 -4.53
CA ASN A 98 8.79 7.39 -5.17
C ASN A 98 9.13 5.92 -5.41
N ASN A 99 8.64 5.02 -4.53
CA ASN A 99 9.04 3.62 -4.56
C ASN A 99 8.01 2.69 -5.22
N PHE A 100 6.74 3.09 -5.28
CA PHE A 100 5.65 2.23 -5.79
C PHE A 100 4.75 2.91 -6.83
N LEU A 101 4.60 4.22 -6.77
CA LEU A 101 3.75 4.99 -7.69
C LEU A 101 4.61 5.73 -8.72
N GLY A 102 4.18 6.91 -9.17
CA GLY A 102 4.73 7.63 -10.32
C GLY A 102 6.03 8.39 -10.08
N GLY A 103 6.56 8.39 -8.84
CA GLY A 103 7.83 9.01 -8.52
C GLY A 103 9.03 8.16 -8.94
N GLN A 104 10.22 8.57 -8.50
CA GLN A 104 11.49 7.91 -8.85
C GLN A 104 12.30 7.60 -7.60
N SER A 105 12.98 6.45 -7.62
CA SER A 105 13.87 5.97 -6.56
C SER A 105 14.94 5.08 -7.20
N ASP A 106 16.17 5.14 -6.70
CA ASP A 106 17.27 4.29 -7.17
C ASP A 106 17.03 2.80 -6.86
N SER A 107 16.18 2.50 -5.87
CA SER A 107 15.81 1.15 -5.48
C SER A 107 14.31 1.08 -5.24
N ARG A 108 13.60 0.42 -6.15
CA ARG A 108 12.14 0.20 -6.06
C ARG A 108 11.86 -1.25 -5.73
N PRO A 109 11.07 -1.57 -4.68
CA PRO A 109 10.85 -2.95 -4.27
C PRO A 109 10.24 -3.84 -5.35
N PHE A 110 9.30 -3.33 -6.14
CA PHE A 110 8.68 -4.04 -7.27
C PHE A 110 9.29 -3.66 -8.62
N GLY A 111 10.56 -3.27 -8.62
CA GLY A 111 11.25 -2.82 -9.83
C GLY A 111 10.58 -1.61 -10.47
N ASP A 112 10.47 -1.63 -11.79
CA ASP A 112 9.92 -0.53 -12.59
C ASP A 112 8.38 -0.56 -12.72
N ALA A 113 7.69 -1.47 -12.04
CA ALA A 113 6.23 -1.43 -11.99
C ALA A 113 5.74 -0.18 -11.24
N VAL A 114 4.65 0.38 -11.75
CA VAL A 114 3.98 1.54 -11.16
C VAL A 114 2.56 1.14 -10.82
N LEU A 115 2.26 1.06 -9.52
CA LEU A 115 0.95 0.68 -9.01
C LEU A 115 -0.11 1.74 -9.30
N ASP A 116 -1.37 1.32 -9.23
CA ASP A 116 -2.52 2.17 -9.48
C ASP A 116 -2.91 3.01 -8.26
N GLY A 117 -2.58 2.55 -7.05
CA GLY A 117 -3.05 3.18 -5.83
C GLY A 117 -2.56 2.56 -4.54
N ILE A 118 -3.06 3.11 -3.44
CA ILE A 118 -2.74 2.71 -2.06
C ILE A 118 -4.03 2.32 -1.36
N ASP A 119 -4.01 1.14 -0.76
CA ASP A 119 -5.07 0.60 0.08
C ASP A 119 -4.71 0.75 1.56
N PHE A 120 -5.62 1.34 2.34
CA PHE A 120 -5.45 1.59 3.77
C PHE A 120 -6.17 0.49 4.55
N ASP A 121 -5.43 -0.57 4.87
CA ASP A 121 -5.87 -1.64 5.77
C ASP A 121 -5.30 -1.41 7.17
N ILE A 122 -5.82 -0.39 7.85
CA ILE A 122 -5.30 0.07 9.13
C ILE A 122 -6.09 -0.59 10.27
N GLU A 123 -5.51 -1.64 10.84
CA GLU A 123 -6.14 -2.45 11.90
C GLU A 123 -5.53 -2.21 13.29
N GLY A 124 -4.46 -1.43 13.39
CA GLY A 124 -3.76 -1.15 14.64
C GLY A 124 -2.85 0.08 14.57
N GLY A 125 -1.69 0.00 15.22
CA GLY A 125 -0.68 1.08 15.20
C GLY A 125 -0.79 2.13 16.31
N GLY A 126 -1.66 1.92 17.29
CA GLY A 126 -1.69 2.69 18.54
C GLY A 126 -2.28 4.09 18.46
N THR A 127 -2.60 4.61 17.28
CA THR A 127 -3.30 5.89 17.09
C THR A 127 -4.15 5.93 15.82
N ALA A 128 -5.25 6.68 15.87
CA ALA A 128 -6.11 7.00 14.72
C ALA A 128 -5.70 8.32 14.02
N GLU A 129 -4.66 8.99 14.52
CA GLU A 129 -4.24 10.30 14.03
C GLU A 129 -3.43 10.21 12.73
N HIS A 130 -3.49 11.29 11.93
CA HIS A 130 -2.67 11.55 10.75
C HIS A 130 -2.91 10.66 9.51
N TRP A 131 -3.80 9.66 9.56
CA TRP A 131 -4.22 8.90 8.38
C TRP A 131 -4.90 9.78 7.33
N ASP A 132 -5.60 10.83 7.76
CA ASP A 132 -6.19 11.85 6.89
C ASP A 132 -5.14 12.70 6.19
N GLU A 133 -4.07 13.08 6.89
CA GLU A 133 -2.93 13.79 6.30
C GLU A 133 -2.18 12.94 5.28
N LEU A 134 -2.03 11.63 5.55
CA LEU A 134 -1.47 10.70 4.57
C LEU A 134 -2.36 10.61 3.31
N ALA A 135 -3.68 10.50 3.48
CA ALA A 135 -4.62 10.46 2.36
C ALA A 135 -4.59 11.76 1.52
N LYS A 136 -4.59 12.93 2.17
CA LYS A 136 -4.44 14.24 1.50
C LYS A 136 -3.14 14.32 0.72
N ALA A 137 -2.01 13.97 1.33
CA ALA A 137 -0.69 14.02 0.69
C ALA A 137 -0.60 13.07 -0.52
N LEU A 138 -1.18 11.87 -0.44
CA LEU A 138 -1.23 10.95 -1.59
C LEU A 138 -2.14 11.49 -2.71
N ALA A 139 -3.27 12.10 -2.35
CA ALA A 139 -4.19 12.70 -3.32
C ALA A 139 -3.55 13.89 -4.07
N GLU A 140 -2.66 14.65 -3.45
CA GLU A 140 -1.91 15.74 -4.11
C GLU A 140 -1.13 15.24 -5.35
N PHE A 141 -0.58 14.02 -5.33
CA PHE A 141 0.12 13.44 -6.48
C PHE A 141 -0.79 13.08 -7.66
N SER A 142 -2.11 13.03 -7.46
CA SER A 142 -3.07 12.78 -8.55
C SER A 142 -3.05 13.86 -9.64
N GLN A 143 -2.45 15.02 -9.37
CA GLN A 143 -2.18 16.05 -10.38
C GLN A 143 -1.15 15.61 -11.43
N GLN A 144 -0.28 14.64 -11.10
CA GLN A 144 0.76 14.11 -11.98
C GLN A 144 0.34 12.79 -12.61
N LYS A 145 -0.21 11.87 -11.81
CA LYS A 145 -0.80 10.60 -12.24
C LYS A 145 -1.88 10.23 -11.24
N LYS A 146 -3.08 9.87 -11.71
CA LYS A 146 -4.18 9.43 -10.82
C LYS A 146 -3.67 8.33 -9.88
N VAL A 147 -3.80 8.60 -8.58
CA VAL A 147 -3.60 7.64 -7.49
C VAL A 147 -5.00 7.27 -6.99
N TYR A 148 -5.31 5.98 -7.02
CA TYR A 148 -6.51 5.47 -6.37
C TYR A 148 -6.24 5.31 -4.87
N LEU A 149 -7.18 5.76 -4.05
CA LEU A 149 -7.14 5.52 -2.60
C LEU A 149 -8.27 4.58 -2.22
N THR A 150 -7.94 3.49 -1.53
CA THR A 150 -8.94 2.55 -0.99
C THR A 150 -8.75 2.40 0.51
N ALA A 151 -9.82 2.07 1.21
CA ALA A 151 -9.80 1.87 2.65
C ALA A 151 -10.53 0.57 2.99
N ALA A 152 -10.05 -0.15 3.99
CA ALA A 152 -10.68 -1.33 4.55
C ALA A 152 -11.08 -1.07 6.02
N PRO A 153 -12.07 -0.19 6.28
CA PRO A 153 -12.56 -0.01 7.64
C PRO A 153 -13.27 -1.27 8.16
N GLN A 154 -13.32 -1.42 9.46
CA GLN A 154 -14.17 -2.43 10.09
C GLN A 154 -15.64 -2.03 10.01
N CYS A 155 -16.54 -2.98 10.28
CA CYS A 155 -17.98 -2.75 10.23
C CYS A 155 -18.53 -1.66 11.17
N PRO A 156 -18.02 -1.44 12.40
CA PRO A 156 -18.55 -0.41 13.29
C PRO A 156 -18.35 1.00 12.73
N PHE A 157 -19.40 1.83 12.80
CA PHE A 157 -19.37 3.20 12.30
C PHE A 157 -19.52 4.23 13.43
N PRO A 158 -18.67 5.27 13.51
CA PRO A 158 -17.49 5.49 12.66
C PRO A 158 -16.37 4.49 12.96
N ASP A 159 -15.56 4.17 11.94
CA ASP A 159 -14.37 3.32 12.12
C ASP A 159 -13.37 4.03 13.05
N ALA A 160 -12.81 3.26 14.00
CA ALA A 160 -11.98 3.80 15.07
C ALA A 160 -10.62 4.35 14.58
N LEU A 161 -10.09 3.84 13.47
CA LEU A 161 -8.76 4.18 12.96
C LEU A 161 -8.85 5.03 11.69
N LEU A 162 -9.76 4.70 10.79
CA LEU A 162 -9.91 5.32 9.48
C LEU A 162 -10.99 6.41 9.41
N GLY A 163 -11.78 6.62 10.47
CA GLY A 163 -12.85 7.62 10.47
C GLY A 163 -12.38 9.02 10.05
N GLY A 164 -11.22 9.47 10.55
CA GLY A 164 -10.62 10.74 10.14
C GLY A 164 -10.24 10.80 8.65
N ALA A 165 -9.62 9.73 8.15
CA ALA A 165 -9.21 9.62 6.75
C ALA A 165 -10.43 9.56 5.81
N LEU A 166 -11.45 8.76 6.14
CA LEU A 166 -12.67 8.63 5.35
C LEU A 166 -13.44 9.96 5.24
N ASN A 167 -13.47 10.76 6.32
CA ASN A 167 -14.13 12.07 6.33
C ASN A 167 -13.51 13.10 5.37
N THR A 168 -12.32 12.83 4.81
CA THR A 168 -11.74 13.69 3.77
C THR A 168 -12.50 13.62 2.44
N GLY A 169 -13.25 12.54 2.19
CA GLY A 169 -13.93 12.30 0.92
C GLY A 169 -12.99 11.97 -0.25
N LEU A 170 -11.75 11.56 0.03
CA LEU A 170 -10.72 11.31 -0.97
C LEU A 170 -10.62 9.85 -1.44
N PHE A 171 -11.28 8.91 -0.75
CA PHE A 171 -11.22 7.49 -1.07
C PHE A 171 -12.15 7.13 -2.24
N ASP A 172 -11.61 6.41 -3.21
CA ASP A 172 -12.33 5.94 -4.41
C ASP A 172 -13.15 4.67 -4.11
N TYR A 173 -12.70 3.82 -3.19
CA TYR A 173 -13.36 2.57 -2.77
C TYR A 173 -13.25 2.38 -1.25
N VAL A 174 -14.32 1.89 -0.62
CA VAL A 174 -14.45 1.58 0.82
C VAL A 174 -15.25 0.29 0.97
#